data_AF-A0A7S2WZF9-F1
#
_entry.id   AF-A0A7S2WZF9-F1
#
_cell.length_a   1.000
_cell.length_b   1.000
_cell.length_c   1.000
_cell.angle_alpha   90.00
_cell.angle_beta   90.00
_cell.angle_gamma   90.00
#
_symmetry.space_group_name_H-M   'P 1'
#
loop_
_entity.id
_entity.type
_entity.pdbx_description
1 polymer ?
#
loop_
_entity_poly.entity_id
_entity_poly.type
_entity_poly.pdbx_seq_one_letter_code
_entity_poly.pdbx_strand_id
1 'polypeptide(L)'
;VKRWLEDQVEHKLNFLQEYCNDAETPLLVVGHSIGAYMALEAVKRWQASRKAARRTTRSESKHKHPSDTCRIMAQMPYMQFDESSSKQLSLERVAKRPYIPAAVAGFINLVVPNFVLVRVLTAFDKNLEKESARHVAEQLLSYTVGHNAFSLAQDEFKTLRGKEIDWTWLRGNRERVGWVFCPGDHWAPQKLYEQVVENLGEDKTCFIKYREDQFHGFVTSKLACKRMASLTEEFLTNFREN
;
A
#
# COMPACT_ATOMS: atom_id res chain seq x y z
N VAL A 1 0.04 21.43 -12.07
CA VAL A 1 -0.64 20.70 -10.97
C VAL A 1 0.36 19.75 -10.36
N LYS A 2 0.75 19.96 -9.10
CA LYS A 2 1.66 19.04 -8.38
C LYS A 2 0.91 17.73 -8.17
N ARG A 3 1.48 16.60 -8.57
CA ARG A 3 0.84 15.28 -8.44
C ARG A 3 1.53 14.55 -7.31
N TRP A 4 1.05 14.71 -6.07
CA TRP A 4 1.74 14.18 -4.89
C TRP A 4 2.08 12.70 -5.02
N LEU A 5 1.14 11.87 -5.50
CA LEU A 5 1.36 10.43 -5.67
C LEU A 5 2.48 10.13 -6.69
N GLU A 6 2.56 10.92 -7.76
CA GLU A 6 3.62 10.79 -8.76
C GLU A 6 4.99 11.18 -8.17
N ASP A 7 5.05 12.30 -7.45
CA ASP A 7 6.26 12.74 -6.74
C ASP A 7 6.72 11.66 -5.72
N GLN A 8 5.79 10.97 -5.07
CA GLN A 8 6.09 9.88 -4.14
C GLN A 8 6.66 8.64 -4.83
N VAL A 9 6.17 8.30 -6.03
CA VAL A 9 6.71 7.21 -6.86
C VAL A 9 8.12 7.55 -7.34
N GLU A 10 8.30 8.78 -7.86
CA GLU A 10 9.59 9.29 -8.32
C GLU A 10 10.65 9.24 -7.21
N HIS A 11 10.29 9.70 -6.00
CA HIS A 11 11.19 9.68 -4.86
C HIS A 11 11.65 8.26 -4.49
N LYS A 12 10.74 7.27 -4.52
CA LYS A 12 11.06 5.86 -4.22
C LYS A 12 11.88 5.22 -5.34
N LEU A 13 11.59 5.55 -6.59
CA LEU A 13 12.40 5.16 -7.75
C LEU A 13 13.83 5.65 -7.60
N ASN A 14 14.02 6.93 -7.27
CA ASN A 14 15.36 7.52 -7.06
C ASN A 14 16.10 6.80 -5.92
N PHE A 15 15.41 6.53 -4.81
CA PHE A 15 16.00 5.77 -3.71
C PHE A 15 16.48 4.37 -4.16
N LEU A 16 15.66 3.63 -4.90
CA LEU A 16 16.04 2.31 -5.43
C LEU A 16 17.24 2.39 -6.38
N GLN A 17 17.28 3.42 -7.23
CA GLN A 17 18.36 3.65 -8.18
C GLN A 17 19.66 4.11 -7.53
N GLU A 18 19.61 4.80 -6.41
CA GLU A 18 20.81 5.33 -5.74
C GLU A 18 21.38 4.31 -4.74
N TYR A 19 20.51 3.65 -3.97
CA TYR A 19 20.92 2.85 -2.82
C TYR A 19 20.74 1.35 -2.97
N CYS A 20 20.03 0.86 -3.99
CA CYS A 20 19.68 -0.57 -4.12
C CYS A 20 20.27 -1.25 -5.37
N ASN A 21 21.43 -0.79 -5.85
CA ASN A 21 22.07 -1.36 -7.06
C ASN A 21 23.00 -2.56 -6.81
N ASP A 22 23.22 -2.92 -5.54
CA ASP A 22 24.05 -4.07 -5.20
C ASP A 22 23.35 -5.40 -5.54
N ALA A 23 23.96 -6.18 -6.42
CA ALA A 23 23.43 -7.46 -6.90
C ALA A 23 23.55 -8.60 -5.88
N GLU A 24 24.39 -8.45 -4.85
CA GLU A 24 24.61 -9.50 -3.85
C GLU A 24 23.53 -9.51 -2.76
N THR A 25 22.89 -8.37 -2.51
CA THR A 25 21.89 -8.23 -1.45
C THR A 25 20.48 -8.49 -1.99
N PRO A 26 19.77 -9.54 -1.52
CA PRO A 26 18.37 -9.77 -1.90
C PRO A 26 17.48 -8.60 -1.44
N LEU A 27 16.66 -8.08 -2.35
CA LEU A 27 15.78 -6.94 -2.08
C LEU A 27 14.32 -7.36 -2.04
N LEU A 28 13.64 -6.99 -0.94
CA LEU A 28 12.20 -7.05 -0.80
C LEU A 28 11.65 -5.62 -0.62
N VAL A 29 10.76 -5.20 -1.51
CA VAL A 29 10.00 -3.96 -1.37
C VAL A 29 8.61 -4.29 -0.83
N VAL A 30 8.27 -3.75 0.33
CA VAL A 30 6.94 -3.94 0.94
C VAL A 30 6.15 -2.64 0.81
N GLY A 31 4.92 -2.75 0.31
CA GLY A 31 3.99 -1.63 0.20
C GLY A 31 2.66 -1.97 0.83
N HIS A 32 2.15 -1.06 1.65
CA HIS A 32 0.85 -1.15 2.32
C HIS A 32 -0.14 -0.16 1.72
N SER A 33 -1.39 -0.54 1.46
CA SER A 33 -2.41 0.37 0.92
C SER A 33 -1.94 1.07 -0.36
N ILE A 34 -2.02 2.39 -0.44
CA ILE A 34 -1.47 3.18 -1.54
C ILE A 34 0.04 2.96 -1.74
N GLY A 35 0.77 2.63 -0.68
CA GLY A 35 2.18 2.28 -0.73
C GLY A 35 2.46 1.04 -1.58
N ALA A 36 1.49 0.12 -1.72
CA ALA A 36 1.61 -1.02 -2.62
C ALA A 36 1.66 -0.57 -4.09
N TYR A 37 0.78 0.35 -4.49
CA TYR A 37 0.83 0.98 -5.81
C TYR A 37 2.16 1.71 -6.02
N MET A 38 2.61 2.49 -5.03
CA MET A 38 3.89 3.21 -5.14
C MET A 38 5.07 2.26 -5.34
N ALA A 39 5.11 1.16 -4.57
CA ALA A 39 6.14 0.13 -4.68
C ALA A 39 6.16 -0.54 -6.05
N LEU A 40 4.99 -0.98 -6.54
CA LEU A 40 4.85 -1.62 -7.85
C LEU A 40 5.26 -0.70 -8.99
N GLU A 41 4.81 0.56 -8.99
CA GLU A 41 5.18 1.54 -10.00
C GLU A 41 6.67 1.90 -9.96
N ALA A 42 7.25 2.09 -8.77
CA ALA A 42 8.67 2.40 -8.62
C ALA A 42 9.54 1.26 -9.17
N VAL A 43 9.27 0.01 -8.80
CA VAL A 43 10.03 -1.15 -9.29
C VAL A 43 9.83 -1.36 -10.79
N LYS A 44 8.60 -1.21 -11.30
CA LYS A 44 8.31 -1.28 -12.74
C LYS A 44 9.14 -0.27 -13.54
N ARG A 45 9.16 0.98 -13.09
CA ARG A 45 9.95 2.05 -13.74
C ARG A 45 11.45 1.80 -13.62
N TRP A 46 11.91 1.30 -12.47
CA TRP A 46 13.31 0.96 -12.26
C TRP A 46 13.79 -0.11 -13.25
N GLN A 47 12.99 -1.17 -13.44
CA GLN A 47 13.24 -2.19 -14.46
C GLN A 47 13.25 -1.60 -15.88
N ALA A 48 12.31 -0.72 -16.21
CA ALA A 48 12.22 -0.10 -17.52
C ALA A 48 13.44 0.79 -17.83
N SER A 49 13.85 1.65 -16.90
CA SER A 49 15.05 2.49 -17.05
C SER A 49 16.31 1.66 -17.27
N ARG A 50 16.44 0.52 -16.57
CA ARG A 50 17.56 -0.41 -16.75
C ARG A 50 17.53 -1.11 -18.11
N LYS A 51 16.36 -1.57 -18.57
CA LYS A 51 16.21 -2.14 -19.92
C LYS A 51 16.58 -1.13 -21.00
N ALA A 52 16.20 0.13 -20.85
CA ALA A 52 16.58 1.20 -21.77
C ALA A 52 18.10 1.43 -21.78
N ALA A 53 18.75 1.51 -20.61
CA ALA A 53 20.19 1.70 -20.48
C ALA A 53 21.02 0.52 -21.04
N ARG A 54 20.54 -0.72 -20.91
CA ARG A 54 21.21 -1.90 -21.52
C ARG A 54 21.16 -1.86 -23.04
N ARG A 55 20.05 -1.38 -23.63
CA ARG A 55 19.92 -1.25 -25.09
C ARG A 55 20.91 -0.24 -25.68
N THR A 56 21.29 0.79 -24.91
CA THR A 56 22.24 1.81 -25.38
C THR A 56 23.69 1.43 -25.17
N THR A 57 24.01 0.65 -24.13
CA THR A 57 25.40 0.39 -23.71
C THR A 57 26.01 -0.92 -24.22
N ARG A 58 25.25 -1.80 -24.89
CA ARG A 58 25.71 -3.07 -25.49
C ARG A 58 26.56 -3.95 -24.53
N SER A 59 26.38 -3.75 -23.23
CA SER A 59 27.15 -4.39 -22.16
C SER A 59 26.30 -5.51 -21.56
N GLU A 60 26.74 -6.75 -21.75
CA GLU A 60 26.15 -7.94 -21.17
C GLU A 60 26.82 -8.21 -19.81
N SER A 61 26.30 -7.61 -18.75
CA SER A 61 26.62 -8.10 -17.40
C SER A 61 25.99 -9.47 -17.20
N LYS A 62 26.80 -10.46 -16.79
CA LYS A 62 26.36 -11.82 -16.47
C LYS A 62 25.49 -11.88 -15.20
N HIS A 63 25.55 -10.87 -14.33
CA HIS A 63 24.78 -10.84 -13.09
C HIS A 63 23.39 -10.23 -13.30
N LYS A 64 22.36 -10.91 -12.77
CA LYS A 64 21.00 -10.35 -12.74
C LYS A 64 21.01 -9.08 -11.88
N HIS A 65 20.42 -8.01 -12.40
CA HIS A 65 20.37 -6.74 -11.69
C HIS A 65 19.31 -6.80 -10.57
N PRO A 66 19.49 -6.12 -9.43
CA PRO A 66 18.49 -6.10 -8.34
C PRO A 66 17.07 -5.79 -8.78
N SER A 67 16.87 -4.89 -9.75
CA SER A 67 15.53 -4.61 -10.29
C SER A 67 14.85 -5.84 -10.92
N ASP A 68 15.63 -6.78 -11.46
CA ASP A 68 15.13 -7.98 -12.13
C ASP A 68 14.81 -9.10 -11.12
N THR A 69 15.49 -9.10 -9.98
CA THR A 69 15.38 -10.12 -8.91
C THR A 69 14.60 -9.65 -7.68
N CYS A 70 14.33 -8.34 -7.56
CA CYS A 70 13.59 -7.73 -6.47
C CYS A 70 12.21 -8.37 -6.33
N ARG A 71 11.84 -8.64 -5.09
CA ARG A 71 10.49 -9.10 -4.73
C ARG A 71 9.67 -7.94 -4.21
N ILE A 72 8.35 -8.06 -4.36
CA ILE A 72 7.41 -7.04 -3.93
C ILE A 72 6.31 -7.72 -3.11
N MET A 73 6.00 -7.17 -1.94
CA MET A 73 4.83 -7.60 -1.17
C MET A 73 3.82 -6.47 -1.09
N ALA A 74 2.67 -6.68 -1.71
CA ALA A 74 1.55 -5.77 -1.75
C ALA A 74 0.54 -6.14 -0.64
N GLN A 75 0.60 -5.41 0.47
CA GLN A 75 -0.23 -5.61 1.64
C GLN A 75 -1.45 -4.69 1.58
N MET A 76 -2.65 -5.28 1.55
CA MET A 76 -3.94 -4.59 1.48
C MET A 76 -3.89 -3.50 0.40
N PRO A 77 -3.57 -3.86 -0.85
CA PRO A 77 -3.13 -2.89 -1.84
C PRO A 77 -4.28 -2.02 -2.34
N TYR A 78 -4.04 -0.72 -2.43
CA TYR A 78 -4.94 0.21 -3.11
C TYR A 78 -4.36 0.57 -4.48
N MET A 79 -4.92 -0.02 -5.54
CA MET A 79 -4.37 0.05 -6.91
C MET A 79 -5.27 0.83 -7.89
N GLN A 80 -6.56 0.87 -7.62
CA GLN A 80 -7.58 1.47 -8.48
C GLN A 80 -8.76 1.92 -7.64
N PHE A 81 -9.36 3.05 -8.00
CA PHE A 81 -10.62 3.50 -7.40
C PHE A 81 -11.79 2.63 -7.88
N ASP A 82 -12.57 2.09 -6.94
CA ASP A 82 -13.74 1.28 -7.26
C ASP A 82 -15.01 2.14 -7.27
N GLU A 83 -15.45 2.52 -8.47
CA GLU A 83 -16.66 3.32 -8.67
C GLU A 83 -17.95 2.61 -8.21
N SER A 84 -17.91 1.29 -8.04
CA SER A 84 -19.05 0.53 -7.50
C SER A 84 -19.11 0.56 -5.96
N SER A 85 -18.03 0.97 -5.30
CA SER A 85 -17.95 1.01 -3.83
C SER A 85 -18.58 2.28 -3.27
N SER A 86 -19.75 2.15 -2.65
CA SER A 86 -20.41 3.26 -1.96
C SER A 86 -19.56 3.86 -0.84
N LYS A 87 -18.72 3.05 -0.18
CA LYS A 87 -17.78 3.51 0.85
C LYS A 87 -16.69 4.41 0.25
N GLN A 88 -16.05 3.98 -0.84
CA GLN A 88 -15.03 4.81 -1.51
C GLN A 88 -15.63 6.10 -2.07
N LEU A 89 -16.83 6.05 -2.67
CA LEU A 89 -17.54 7.26 -3.13
C LEU A 89 -17.86 8.23 -1.99
N SER A 90 -18.27 7.72 -0.82
CA SER A 90 -18.52 8.55 0.36
C SER A 90 -17.22 9.20 0.86
N LEU A 91 -16.15 8.41 0.99
CA LEU A 91 -14.83 8.90 1.41
C LEU A 91 -14.28 9.95 0.44
N GLU A 92 -14.43 9.73 -0.87
CA GLU A 92 -14.03 10.71 -1.89
C GLU A 92 -14.77 12.04 -1.70
N ARG A 93 -16.08 11.99 -1.43
CA ARG A 93 -16.89 13.20 -1.19
C ARG A 93 -16.42 13.97 0.03
N VAL A 94 -16.04 13.26 1.10
CA VAL A 94 -15.47 13.87 2.32
C VAL A 94 -14.08 14.45 2.03
N ALA A 95 -13.20 13.67 1.39
CA ALA A 95 -11.84 14.07 1.02
C ALA A 95 -11.81 15.25 0.05
N LYS A 96 -12.87 15.47 -0.75
CA LYS A 96 -13.00 16.65 -1.63
C LYS A 96 -12.99 17.98 -0.88
N ARG A 97 -13.27 17.98 0.42
CA ARG A 97 -13.33 19.18 1.27
C ARG A 97 -12.51 18.95 2.53
N PRO A 98 -11.17 18.81 2.44
CA PRO A 98 -10.33 18.34 3.54
C PRO A 98 -10.40 19.22 4.80
N TYR A 99 -10.71 20.51 4.64
CA TYR A 99 -10.90 21.46 5.74
C TYR A 99 -12.10 21.15 6.64
N ILE A 100 -13.18 20.56 6.11
CA ILE A 100 -14.40 20.25 6.89
C ILE A 100 -14.14 19.13 7.91
N PRO A 101 -13.74 17.90 7.51
CA PRO A 101 -13.48 16.84 8.47
C PRO A 101 -12.29 17.17 9.37
N ALA A 102 -11.29 17.93 8.89
CA ALA A 102 -10.20 18.41 9.72
C ALA A 102 -10.66 19.39 10.82
N ALA A 103 -11.57 20.32 10.51
CA ALA A 103 -12.13 21.23 11.51
C ALA A 103 -12.95 20.47 12.55
N VAL A 104 -13.76 19.51 12.12
CA VAL A 104 -14.53 18.64 13.04
C VAL A 104 -13.59 17.84 13.94
N ALA A 105 -12.56 17.22 13.37
CA ALA A 105 -11.57 16.45 14.14
C ALA A 105 -10.83 17.33 15.16
N GLY A 106 -10.38 18.52 14.73
CA GLY A 106 -9.71 19.49 15.61
C GLY A 106 -10.60 19.98 16.75
N PHE A 107 -11.88 20.22 16.47
CA PHE A 107 -12.85 20.61 17.50
C PHE A 107 -13.10 19.48 18.50
N ILE A 108 -13.25 18.24 18.02
CA ILE A 108 -13.38 17.05 18.89
C ILE A 108 -12.15 16.92 19.80
N ASN A 109 -10.95 17.08 19.25
CA ASN A 109 -9.71 17.02 20.02
C ASN A 109 -9.62 18.12 21.10
N LEU A 110 -10.19 19.31 20.83
CA LEU A 110 -10.21 20.42 21.79
C LEU A 110 -11.21 20.20 22.93
N VAL A 111 -12.39 19.67 22.62
CA VAL A 111 -13.52 19.61 23.58
C VAL A 111 -13.56 18.30 24.36
N VAL A 112 -13.14 17.19 23.74
CA VAL A 112 -13.29 15.86 24.33
C VAL A 112 -11.97 15.45 25.00
N PRO A 113 -11.95 15.15 26.31
CA PRO A 113 -10.75 14.69 26.98
C PRO A 113 -10.18 13.42 26.32
N ASN A 114 -8.85 13.36 26.18
CA ASN A 114 -8.17 12.28 25.46
C ASN A 114 -8.55 10.87 25.97
N PHE A 115 -8.71 10.68 27.29
CA PHE A 115 -9.11 9.39 27.84
C PHE A 115 -10.52 8.95 27.40
N VAL A 116 -11.43 9.89 27.14
CA VAL A 116 -12.77 9.62 26.59
C VAL A 116 -12.63 9.23 25.13
N LEU A 117 -11.83 9.95 24.34
CA LEU A 117 -11.56 9.63 22.94
C LEU A 117 -10.97 8.23 22.78
N VAL A 118 -9.97 7.88 23.58
CA VAL A 118 -9.37 6.53 23.59
C VAL A 118 -10.42 5.47 23.88
N ARG A 119 -11.26 5.66 24.91
CA ARG A 119 -12.34 4.70 25.24
C ARG A 119 -13.31 4.53 24.07
N VAL A 120 -13.76 5.64 23.49
CA VAL A 120 -14.68 5.64 22.35
C VAL A 120 -14.06 4.92 21.15
N LEU A 121 -12.82 5.26 20.78
CA LEU A 121 -12.10 4.65 19.65
C LEU A 121 -11.95 3.14 19.84
N THR A 122 -11.51 2.68 21.02
CA THR A 122 -11.35 1.24 21.32
C THR A 122 -12.68 0.48 21.43
N ALA A 123 -13.79 1.17 21.71
CA ALA A 123 -15.12 0.56 21.74
C ALA A 123 -15.70 0.38 20.32
N PHE A 124 -15.41 1.33 19.43
CA PHE A 124 -15.82 1.28 18.02
C PHE A 124 -14.98 0.31 17.19
N ASP A 125 -13.67 0.29 17.41
CA ASP A 125 -12.74 -0.60 16.71
C ASP A 125 -12.03 -1.53 17.69
N LYS A 126 -12.49 -2.78 17.72
CA LYS A 126 -11.91 -3.83 18.58
C LYS A 126 -10.48 -4.19 18.18
N ASN A 127 -10.05 -3.83 16.98
CA ASN A 127 -8.71 -4.09 16.48
C ASN A 127 -7.72 -2.97 16.81
N LEU A 128 -8.19 -1.86 17.35
CA LEU A 128 -7.38 -0.72 17.74
C LEU A 128 -6.91 -0.87 19.18
N GLU A 129 -5.62 -1.13 19.40
CA GLU A 129 -5.07 -1.20 20.75
C GLU A 129 -5.09 0.18 21.44
N LYS A 130 -5.16 0.18 22.77
CA LYS A 130 -5.27 1.40 23.57
C LYS A 130 -4.14 2.41 23.31
N GLU A 131 -2.93 1.92 23.09
CA GLU A 131 -1.76 2.75 22.80
C GLU A 131 -1.85 3.38 21.41
N SER A 132 -2.22 2.61 20.39
CA SER A 132 -2.51 3.13 19.05
C SER A 132 -3.69 4.10 19.05
N ALA A 133 -4.76 3.81 19.81
CA ALA A 133 -5.90 4.71 19.97
C ALA A 133 -5.48 6.06 20.56
N ARG A 134 -4.54 6.06 21.50
CA ARG A 134 -3.98 7.28 22.09
C ARG A 134 -3.26 8.11 21.03
N HIS A 135 -2.41 7.49 20.22
CA HIS A 135 -1.74 8.19 19.12
C HIS A 135 -2.71 8.72 18.06
N VAL A 136 -3.76 7.96 17.73
CA VAL A 136 -4.83 8.44 16.84
C VAL A 136 -5.52 9.67 17.44
N ALA A 137 -5.86 9.62 18.72
CA ALA A 137 -6.52 10.74 19.39
C ALA A 137 -5.61 11.98 19.47
N GLU A 138 -4.31 11.81 19.72
CA GLU A 138 -3.36 12.93 19.85
C GLU A 138 -2.97 13.53 18.49
N GLN A 139 -2.76 12.69 17.47
CA GLN A 139 -2.22 13.10 16.19
C GLN A 139 -3.30 13.24 15.11
N LEU A 140 -4.06 12.18 14.83
CA LEU A 140 -4.98 12.18 13.69
C LEU A 140 -6.14 13.16 13.88
N LEU A 141 -6.55 13.40 15.12
CA LEU A 141 -7.57 14.41 15.43
C LEU A 141 -7.03 15.85 15.46
N SER A 142 -5.72 16.06 15.29
CA SER A 142 -5.19 17.39 15.02
C SER A 142 -5.71 17.90 13.68
N TYR A 143 -6.13 19.18 13.63
CA TYR A 143 -6.56 19.83 12.39
C TYR A 143 -5.55 19.65 11.26
N THR A 144 -4.27 19.93 11.53
CA THR A 144 -3.23 19.90 10.49
C THR A 144 -3.00 18.49 9.96
N VAL A 145 -2.94 17.50 10.85
CA VAL A 145 -2.74 16.09 10.46
C VAL A 145 -3.96 15.59 9.69
N GLY A 146 -5.17 15.83 10.20
CA GLY A 146 -6.42 15.48 9.52
C GLY A 146 -6.53 16.13 8.15
N HIS A 147 -6.26 17.42 8.03
CA HIS A 147 -6.28 18.15 6.76
C HIS A 147 -5.32 17.53 5.74
N ASN A 148 -4.08 17.24 6.17
CA ASN A 148 -3.10 16.61 5.31
C ASN A 148 -3.55 15.21 4.89
N ALA A 149 -4.02 14.37 5.83
CA ALA A 149 -4.51 13.04 5.53
C ALA A 149 -5.65 13.03 4.50
N PHE A 150 -6.64 13.92 4.66
CA PHE A 150 -7.73 14.04 3.68
C PHE A 150 -7.28 14.63 2.34
N SER A 151 -6.29 15.53 2.34
CA SER A 151 -5.70 16.05 1.09
C SER A 151 -4.96 14.94 0.32
N LEU A 152 -4.22 14.09 1.03
CA LEU A 152 -3.57 12.91 0.45
C LEU A 152 -4.60 11.95 -0.14
N ALA A 153 -5.61 11.57 0.65
CA ALA A 153 -6.69 10.71 0.17
C ALA A 153 -7.39 11.29 -1.07
N GLN A 154 -7.60 12.61 -1.11
CA GLN A 154 -8.19 13.28 -2.27
C GLN A 154 -7.33 13.11 -3.53
N ASP A 155 -6.02 13.33 -3.42
CA ASP A 155 -5.08 13.20 -4.54
C ASP A 155 -4.94 11.74 -4.99
N GLU A 156 -4.94 10.79 -4.06
CA GLU A 156 -4.94 9.35 -4.32
C GLU A 156 -6.19 8.93 -5.10
N PHE A 157 -7.38 9.32 -4.63
CA PHE A 157 -8.64 9.04 -5.33
C PHE A 157 -8.64 9.64 -6.74
N LYS A 158 -8.23 10.90 -6.90
CA LYS A 158 -8.15 11.53 -8.23
C LYS A 158 -7.18 10.82 -9.17
N THR A 159 -6.04 10.36 -8.66
CA THR A 159 -4.97 9.79 -9.49
C THR A 159 -5.26 8.35 -9.89
N LEU A 160 -5.87 7.56 -9.00
CA LEU A 160 -6.18 6.15 -9.26
C LEU A 160 -7.55 5.93 -9.89
N ARG A 161 -8.39 6.97 -9.94
CA ARG A 161 -9.66 6.92 -10.69
C ARG A 161 -9.41 6.80 -12.18
N GLY A 162 -10.02 5.79 -12.80
CA GLY A 162 -9.85 5.48 -14.22
C GLY A 162 -8.45 4.97 -14.58
N LYS A 163 -7.55 4.74 -13.59
CA LYS A 163 -6.24 4.17 -13.85
C LYS A 163 -6.37 2.67 -14.05
N GLU A 164 -5.88 2.17 -15.18
CA GLU A 164 -5.84 0.75 -15.47
C GLU A 164 -4.62 0.08 -14.81
N ILE A 165 -4.82 -1.15 -14.35
CA ILE A 165 -3.76 -1.98 -13.82
C ILE A 165 -3.00 -2.60 -15.00
N ASP A 166 -1.67 -2.49 -14.99
CA ASP A 166 -0.80 -3.07 -15.99
C ASP A 166 -0.64 -4.59 -15.77
N TRP A 167 -1.67 -5.34 -16.17
CA TRP A 167 -1.70 -6.79 -16.05
C TRP A 167 -0.60 -7.48 -16.87
N THR A 168 -0.14 -6.86 -17.94
CA THR A 168 0.94 -7.41 -18.77
C THR A 168 2.25 -7.43 -17.99
N TRP A 169 2.60 -6.33 -17.33
CA TRP A 169 3.76 -6.31 -16.45
C TRP A 169 3.58 -7.26 -15.27
N LEU A 170 2.42 -7.26 -14.60
CA LEU A 170 2.16 -8.14 -13.47
C LEU A 170 2.27 -9.62 -13.82
N ARG A 171 1.72 -10.07 -14.96
CA ARG A 171 1.88 -11.45 -15.43
C ARG A 171 3.34 -11.85 -15.61
N GLY A 172 4.18 -10.95 -16.15
CA GLY A 172 5.62 -11.18 -16.29
C GLY A 172 6.40 -11.15 -14.96
N ASN A 173 5.78 -10.69 -13.88
CA ASN A 173 6.39 -10.57 -12.54
C ASN A 173 5.63 -11.39 -11.47
N ARG A 174 4.64 -12.22 -11.85
CA ARG A 174 3.72 -12.90 -10.91
C ARG A 174 4.41 -13.79 -9.88
N GLU A 175 5.57 -14.35 -10.21
CA GLU A 175 6.35 -15.16 -9.27
C GLU A 175 7.04 -14.31 -8.20
N ARG A 176 7.17 -12.99 -8.41
CA ARG A 176 7.96 -12.08 -7.57
C ARG A 176 7.10 -11.11 -6.77
N VAL A 177 5.81 -11.03 -7.08
CA VAL A 177 4.85 -10.14 -6.43
C VAL A 177 3.91 -10.98 -5.57
N GLY A 178 4.01 -10.80 -4.26
CA GLY A 178 3.09 -11.38 -3.28
C GLY A 178 1.97 -10.41 -2.93
N TRP A 179 0.77 -10.95 -2.70
CA TRP A 179 -0.43 -10.18 -2.41
C TRP A 179 -1.07 -10.63 -1.11
N VAL A 180 -1.46 -9.67 -0.27
CA VAL A 180 -2.25 -9.95 0.94
C VAL A 180 -3.48 -9.08 0.95
N PHE A 181 -4.64 -9.70 1.14
CA PHE A 181 -5.97 -9.09 1.22
C PHE A 181 -6.65 -9.50 2.52
N CYS A 182 -7.68 -8.75 2.91
CA CYS A 182 -8.53 -9.08 4.05
C CYS A 182 -10.00 -8.73 3.78
N PRO A 183 -10.95 -9.39 4.48
CA PRO A 183 -12.37 -9.14 4.27
C PRO A 183 -12.79 -7.73 4.66
N GLY A 184 -13.73 -7.19 3.88
CA GLY A 184 -14.36 -5.89 4.17
C GLY A 184 -13.43 -4.69 4.01
N ASP A 185 -12.20 -4.89 3.51
CA ASP A 185 -11.26 -3.82 3.20
C ASP A 185 -11.80 -2.96 2.05
N HIS A 186 -12.06 -1.70 2.34
CA HIS A 186 -12.58 -0.77 1.34
C HIS A 186 -11.48 -0.11 0.51
N TRP A 187 -10.22 -0.17 0.93
CA TRP A 187 -9.07 0.33 0.18
C TRP A 187 -8.52 -0.75 -0.74
N ALA A 188 -8.54 -2.02 -0.32
CA ALA A 188 -8.26 -3.17 -1.17
C ALA A 188 -9.55 -3.97 -1.40
N PRO A 189 -10.50 -3.45 -2.20
CA PRO A 189 -11.81 -4.06 -2.35
C PRO A 189 -11.69 -5.49 -2.87
N GLN A 190 -12.63 -6.35 -2.46
CA GLN A 190 -12.68 -7.74 -2.89
C GLN A 190 -12.62 -7.90 -4.42
N LYS A 191 -13.20 -6.95 -5.17
CA LYS A 191 -13.09 -6.88 -6.62
C LYS A 191 -11.64 -6.88 -7.13
N LEU A 192 -10.73 -6.18 -6.46
CA LEU A 192 -9.31 -6.17 -6.83
C LEU A 192 -8.67 -7.55 -6.58
N TYR A 193 -9.02 -8.21 -5.47
CA TYR A 193 -8.59 -9.58 -5.21
C TYR A 193 -9.05 -10.54 -6.31
N GLU A 194 -10.33 -10.48 -6.69
CA GLU A 194 -10.91 -11.29 -7.76
C GLU A 194 -10.18 -11.04 -9.09
N GLN A 195 -9.93 -9.78 -9.44
CA GLN A 195 -9.16 -9.41 -10.64
C GLN A 195 -7.73 -9.95 -10.61
N VAL A 196 -7.06 -9.92 -9.46
CA VAL A 196 -5.71 -10.48 -9.30
C VAL A 196 -5.73 -12.00 -9.52
N VAL A 197 -6.68 -12.71 -8.92
CA VAL A 197 -6.84 -14.16 -9.11
C VAL A 197 -7.14 -14.49 -10.56
N GLU A 198 -8.07 -13.77 -11.20
CA GLU A 198 -8.45 -13.98 -12.60
C GLU A 198 -7.28 -13.74 -13.56
N ASN A 199 -6.51 -12.68 -13.36
CA ASN A 199 -5.45 -12.28 -14.30
C ASN A 199 -4.12 -12.99 -14.09
N LEU A 200 -3.78 -13.35 -12.84
CA LEU A 200 -2.48 -13.91 -12.49
C LEU A 200 -2.54 -15.42 -12.24
N GLY A 201 -3.69 -15.95 -11.84
CA GLY A 201 -3.89 -17.33 -11.41
C GLY A 201 -3.43 -17.53 -9.97
N GLU A 202 -4.32 -17.99 -9.09
CA GLU A 202 -4.00 -18.25 -7.68
C GLU A 202 -2.93 -19.33 -7.53
N ASP A 203 -3.02 -20.39 -8.33
CA ASP A 203 -2.07 -21.50 -8.42
C ASP A 203 -0.74 -21.12 -9.10
N LYS A 204 -0.75 -20.07 -9.92
CA LYS A 204 0.42 -19.61 -10.71
C LYS A 204 1.18 -18.46 -10.05
N THR A 205 0.60 -17.84 -9.03
CA THR A 205 1.22 -16.76 -8.28
C THR A 205 1.77 -17.36 -7.00
N CYS A 206 3.05 -17.12 -6.72
CA CYS A 206 3.73 -17.73 -5.57
C CYS A 206 3.07 -17.44 -4.22
N PHE A 207 2.34 -16.32 -4.12
CA PHE A 207 1.82 -15.84 -2.85
C PHE A 207 0.62 -14.92 -3.06
N ILE A 208 -0.58 -15.45 -2.84
CA ILE A 208 -1.81 -14.69 -2.66
C ILE A 208 -2.45 -15.20 -1.38
N LYS A 209 -2.78 -14.29 -0.46
CA LYS A 209 -3.48 -14.63 0.79
C LYS A 209 -4.67 -13.71 0.99
N TYR A 210 -5.81 -14.29 1.29
CA TYR A 210 -7.00 -13.58 1.77
C TYR A 210 -7.26 -14.00 3.22
N ARG A 211 -7.07 -13.09 4.17
CA ARG A 211 -6.99 -13.43 5.61
C ARG A 211 -8.11 -12.77 6.40
N GLU A 212 -9.00 -13.60 6.95
CA GLU A 212 -10.11 -13.16 7.80
C GLU A 212 -9.67 -12.58 9.14
N ASP A 213 -8.48 -12.97 9.59
CA ASP A 213 -7.88 -12.57 10.85
C ASP A 213 -7.01 -11.29 10.73
N GLN A 214 -7.09 -10.62 9.58
CA GLN A 214 -6.41 -9.37 9.26
C GLN A 214 -7.41 -8.26 8.94
N PHE A 215 -6.94 -7.02 9.01
CA PHE A 215 -7.72 -5.82 8.69
C PHE A 215 -6.79 -4.75 8.11
N HIS A 216 -7.35 -3.76 7.41
CA HIS A 216 -6.56 -2.75 6.69
C HIS A 216 -5.51 -2.08 7.58
N GLY A 217 -5.93 -1.57 8.74
CA GLY A 217 -5.05 -0.89 9.68
C GLY A 217 -4.22 -1.81 10.59
N PHE A 218 -3.77 -2.98 10.14
CA PHE A 218 -3.13 -4.00 11.02
C PHE A 218 -2.03 -3.47 11.95
N VAL A 219 -1.37 -2.37 11.57
CA VAL A 219 -0.34 -1.67 12.36
C VAL A 219 -0.83 -1.16 13.73
N THR A 220 -2.14 -1.12 13.95
CA THR A 220 -2.75 -0.69 15.22
C THR A 220 -2.93 -1.82 16.24
N SER A 221 -2.51 -3.05 15.90
CA SER A 221 -2.56 -4.22 16.78
C SER A 221 -1.24 -4.99 16.73
N LYS A 222 -0.65 -5.26 17.90
CA LYS A 222 0.56 -6.09 18.03
C LYS A 222 0.35 -7.49 17.48
N LEU A 223 -0.83 -8.07 17.69
CA LEU A 223 -1.15 -9.40 17.17
C LEU A 223 -1.23 -9.38 15.64
N ALA A 224 -1.91 -8.39 15.06
CA ALA A 224 -2.03 -8.28 13.61
C ALA A 224 -0.69 -7.95 12.94
N CYS A 225 0.13 -7.07 13.54
CA CYS A 225 1.53 -6.84 13.15
C CYS A 225 2.35 -8.14 13.12
N LYS A 226 2.31 -8.94 14.19
CA LYS A 226 3.03 -10.22 14.25
C LYS A 226 2.59 -11.16 13.15
N ARG A 227 1.28 -11.28 12.93
CA ARG A 227 0.72 -12.11 11.86
C ARG A 227 1.14 -11.61 10.48
N MET A 228 1.16 -10.29 10.23
CA MET A 228 1.63 -9.74 8.97
C MET A 228 3.12 -10.02 8.75
N ALA A 229 3.94 -9.90 9.79
CA ALA A 229 5.35 -10.26 9.73
C ALA A 229 5.54 -11.75 9.39
N SER A 230 4.75 -12.65 10.00
CA SER A 230 4.76 -14.08 9.65
C SER A 230 4.35 -14.34 8.20
N LEU A 231 3.36 -13.60 7.66
CA LEU A 231 3.00 -13.70 6.25
C LEU A 231 4.13 -13.21 5.33
N THR A 232 4.83 -12.14 5.72
CA THR A 232 6.01 -11.66 5.00
C THR A 232 7.13 -12.69 5.00
N GLU A 233 7.35 -13.38 6.12
CA GLU A 233 8.32 -14.47 6.23
C GLU A 233 7.94 -15.70 5.39
N GLU A 234 6.65 -16.08 5.40
CA GLU A 234 6.11 -17.15 4.54
C GLU A 234 6.35 -16.82 3.05
N PHE A 235 6.06 -15.59 2.63
CA PHE A 235 6.33 -15.13 1.27
C PHE A 235 7.81 -15.23 0.90
N LEU A 236 8.71 -14.91 1.83
CA LEU A 236 10.15 -15.02 1.59
C LEU A 236 10.59 -16.48 1.45
N THR A 237 10.01 -17.38 2.24
CA THR A 237 10.35 -18.81 2.30
C THR A 237 9.80 -19.61 1.13
N ASN A 238 8.55 -19.41 0.72
CA ASN A 238 7.91 -20.13 -0.40
C ASN A 238 8.63 -19.94 -1.75
N PHE A 239 9.52 -18.95 -1.84
CA PHE A 239 10.33 -18.73 -3.04
C PHE A 239 11.70 -19.43 -2.98
N ARG A 240 12.19 -19.84 -1.79
CA ARG A 240 13.45 -20.60 -1.69
C ARG A 240 13.30 -22.06 -2.16
N GLU A 241 12.07 -22.54 -2.24
CA GLU A 241 11.72 -23.93 -2.59
C GLU A 241 11.34 -24.13 -4.07
N ASN A 242 11.25 -23.04 -4.84
CA ASN A 242 11.00 -23.03 -6.30
C ASN A 242 12.24 -22.52 -7.06
#